data_AF-A0A2Y9IB05-F1
#
_entry.id   AF-A0A2Y9IB05-F1
#
_cell.length_a   1.000
_cell.length_b   1.000
_cell.length_c   1.000
_cell.angle_alpha   90.00
_cell.angle_beta   90.00
_cell.angle_gamma   90.00
#
_symmetry.space_group_name_H-M   'P 1'
#
loop_
_entity.id
_entity.type
_entity.pdbx_description
1 polymer ?
#
loop_
_entity_poly.entity_id
_entity_poly.type
_entity_poly.pdbx_seq_one_letter_code
_entity_poly.pdbx_strand_id
1 'polypeptide(L)'
;MMAWPYSTQGGSGNILHIEVKTVAEVGSSVYLSLVTEHQNSETKKQITHFTILVLSKDRIVHAKHQSKSDLTVTTIDVTSEMLPSFRILAFYLLPRGTGQDPKLVADSVWVDVNDRCMGTLKVGLEKERRFQTLKPNSHVEVKVTGDKEATVGLVAVDKAVYVLNSKHKLTQKKVWDVVEEYDIGCTVGSGKDGLAVFKDAGLDLKMSTGMHTPASSDWQCPQSPPASRHRHSLKWLETKRNAGQS
;
A
#
# COMPACT_ATOMS: atom_id res chain seq x y z
N MET A 1 6.59 0.96 -17.30
CA MET A 1 6.25 -0.30 -16.62
C MET A 1 5.63 -1.24 -17.65
N MET A 2 6.26 -2.38 -17.94
CA MET A 2 5.64 -3.43 -18.76
C MET A 2 5.03 -4.46 -17.81
N ALA A 3 3.73 -4.69 -17.92
CA ALA A 3 3.04 -5.75 -17.21
C ALA A 3 3.24 -7.07 -17.97
N TRP A 4 3.78 -8.07 -17.31
CA TRP A 4 3.90 -9.42 -17.85
C TRP A 4 2.68 -10.24 -17.43
N PRO A 5 2.11 -11.08 -18.31
CA PRO A 5 1.06 -12.00 -17.90
C PRO A 5 1.59 -13.00 -16.86
N TYR A 6 0.75 -13.37 -15.90
CA TYR A 6 1.11 -14.32 -14.86
C TYR A 6 1.42 -15.70 -15.47
N SER A 7 2.67 -16.15 -15.32
CA SER A 7 3.14 -17.44 -15.79
C SER A 7 3.00 -18.49 -14.70
N THR A 8 2.10 -19.45 -14.92
CA THR A 8 1.87 -20.53 -13.95
C THR A 8 3.04 -21.51 -13.91
N GLN A 9 3.41 -21.98 -12.72
CA GLN A 9 4.55 -22.86 -12.55
C GLN A 9 4.34 -24.20 -13.29
N GLY A 10 5.22 -24.48 -14.26
CA GLY A 10 5.16 -25.68 -15.10
C GLY A 10 3.90 -25.77 -15.96
N GLY A 11 3.27 -24.64 -16.33
CA GLY A 11 2.07 -24.62 -17.17
C GLY A 11 0.83 -25.16 -16.48
N SER A 12 0.80 -25.19 -15.14
CA SER A 12 -0.27 -25.84 -14.38
C SER A 12 -1.64 -25.16 -14.45
N GLY A 13 -1.72 -23.94 -14.96
CA GLY A 13 -2.97 -23.18 -15.07
C GLY A 13 -3.60 -22.82 -13.72
N ASN A 14 -2.82 -22.87 -12.63
CA ASN A 14 -3.26 -22.49 -11.29
C ASN A 14 -3.02 -21.00 -11.07
N ILE A 15 -4.09 -20.25 -10.80
CA ILE A 15 -4.08 -18.80 -10.62
C ILE A 15 -4.83 -18.45 -9.34
N LEU A 16 -4.32 -17.45 -8.63
CA LEU A 16 -5.00 -16.73 -7.57
C LEU A 16 -5.28 -15.32 -8.09
N HIS A 17 -6.48 -14.82 -7.84
CA HIS A 17 -6.83 -13.44 -8.08
C HIS A 17 -7.41 -12.82 -6.83
N ILE A 18 -6.88 -11.67 -6.44
CA ILE A 18 -7.37 -10.86 -5.35
C ILE A 18 -8.33 -9.79 -5.88
N GLU A 19 -9.59 -9.87 -5.47
CA GLU A 19 -10.58 -8.84 -5.73
C GLU A 19 -10.82 -8.01 -4.45
N VAL A 20 -10.51 -6.72 -4.53
CA VAL A 20 -10.63 -5.76 -3.41
C VAL A 20 -10.88 -4.35 -3.93
N LYS A 21 -11.51 -3.50 -3.11
CA LYS A 21 -11.57 -2.07 -3.37
C LYS A 21 -10.18 -1.44 -3.15
N THR A 22 -9.65 -0.77 -4.16
CA THR A 22 -8.29 -0.19 -4.14
C THR A 22 -8.18 1.17 -3.45
N VAL A 23 -9.26 1.67 -2.84
CA VAL A 23 -9.28 2.92 -2.06
C VAL A 23 -10.02 2.67 -0.75
N ALA A 24 -9.36 2.98 0.35
CA ALA A 24 -9.84 2.71 1.70
C ALA A 24 -9.70 3.90 2.65
N GLU A 25 -10.41 3.83 3.77
CA GLU A 25 -10.37 4.84 4.83
C GLU A 25 -9.97 4.19 6.15
N VAL A 26 -9.13 4.87 6.93
CA VAL A 26 -8.76 4.35 8.24
C VAL A 26 -9.96 4.32 9.17
N GLY A 27 -10.19 3.18 9.82
CA GLY A 27 -11.37 2.87 10.64
C GLY A 27 -12.47 2.12 9.87
N SER A 28 -12.32 1.95 8.55
CA SER A 28 -13.19 1.08 7.75
C SER A 28 -12.60 -0.34 7.63
N SER A 29 -13.40 -1.27 7.10
CA SER A 29 -12.94 -2.61 6.74
C SER A 29 -13.02 -2.79 5.22
N VAL A 30 -11.98 -3.37 4.62
CA VAL A 30 -12.00 -3.77 3.21
C VAL A 30 -12.35 -5.24 3.07
N TYR A 31 -13.23 -5.55 2.12
CA TYR A 31 -13.61 -6.92 1.77
C TYR A 31 -12.65 -7.45 0.72
N LEU A 32 -12.06 -8.60 1.02
CA LEU A 32 -11.07 -9.29 0.20
C LEU A 32 -11.69 -10.60 -0.31
N SER A 33 -11.90 -10.71 -1.61
CA SER A 33 -12.36 -11.92 -2.29
C SER A 33 -11.17 -12.62 -2.94
N LEU A 34 -10.96 -13.89 -2.58
CA LEU A 34 -9.89 -14.73 -3.10
C LEU A 34 -10.46 -15.70 -4.12
N VAL A 35 -10.24 -15.40 -5.41
CA VAL A 35 -10.74 -16.19 -6.53
C VAL A 35 -9.62 -17.08 -7.05
N THR A 36 -9.92 -18.35 -7.29
CA THR A 36 -8.94 -19.31 -7.80
C THR A 36 -9.39 -19.93 -9.10
N GLU A 37 -8.48 -20.01 -10.06
CA GLU A 37 -8.68 -20.69 -11.34
C GLU A 37 -7.69 -21.85 -11.47
N HIS A 38 -8.16 -22.99 -11.98
CA HIS A 38 -7.38 -24.22 -12.10
C HIS A 38 -7.76 -24.96 -13.38
N GLN A 39 -6.77 -25.47 -14.12
CA GLN A 39 -7.03 -26.40 -15.22
C GLN A 39 -7.54 -27.77 -14.72
N ASN A 40 -7.01 -28.26 -13.60
CA ASN A 40 -7.48 -29.50 -12.97
C ASN A 40 -8.35 -29.16 -11.74
N SER A 41 -9.64 -29.51 -11.81
CA SER A 41 -10.64 -29.26 -10.76
C SER A 41 -10.34 -29.95 -9.43
N GLU A 42 -9.59 -31.07 -9.42
CA GLU A 42 -9.16 -31.73 -8.18
C GLU A 42 -8.16 -30.89 -7.39
N THR A 43 -7.37 -30.06 -8.08
CA THR A 43 -6.41 -29.14 -7.44
C THR A 43 -7.13 -28.18 -6.49
N LYS A 44 -8.36 -27.77 -6.84
CA LYS A 44 -9.19 -26.90 -6.00
C LYS A 44 -9.39 -27.52 -4.61
N LYS A 45 -9.54 -28.85 -4.51
CA LYS A 45 -9.79 -29.57 -3.25
C LYS A 45 -8.54 -29.71 -2.36
N GLN A 46 -7.34 -29.59 -2.93
CA GLN A 46 -6.08 -29.69 -2.18
C GLN A 46 -5.72 -28.40 -1.44
N ILE A 47 -6.31 -27.27 -1.83
CA ILE A 47 -6.12 -25.99 -1.15
C ILE A 47 -6.88 -26.03 0.16
N THR A 48 -6.19 -25.88 1.29
CA THR A 48 -6.84 -25.88 2.61
C THR A 48 -7.03 -24.47 3.15
N HIS A 49 -6.07 -23.59 2.89
CA HIS A 49 -6.09 -22.20 3.34
C HIS A 49 -5.24 -21.32 2.42
N PHE A 50 -5.45 -20.02 2.56
CA PHE A 50 -4.64 -18.95 2.00
C PHE A 50 -3.91 -18.24 3.13
N THR A 51 -2.68 -17.83 2.87
CA THR A 51 -1.93 -16.93 3.75
C THR A 51 -1.98 -15.54 3.15
N ILE A 52 -2.42 -14.57 3.94
CA ILE A 52 -2.56 -13.17 3.56
C ILE A 52 -1.58 -12.35 4.40
N LEU A 53 -0.79 -11.52 3.75
CA LEU A 53 0.14 -10.58 4.34
C LEU A 53 -0.27 -9.17 3.92
N VAL A 54 -0.25 -8.24 4.88
CA VAL A 54 -0.48 -6.82 4.63
C VAL A 54 0.80 -6.07 4.93
N LEU A 55 1.27 -5.32 3.94
CA LEU A 55 2.51 -4.56 4.00
C LEU A 55 2.22 -3.06 3.95
N SER A 56 2.82 -2.28 4.83
CA SER A 56 2.82 -0.83 4.75
C SER A 56 4.14 -0.30 5.28
N LYS A 57 4.71 0.72 4.61
CA LYS A 57 6.03 1.29 4.96
C LYS A 57 7.08 0.20 5.13
N ASP A 58 7.16 -0.68 4.13
CA ASP A 58 8.15 -1.77 4.03
C ASP A 58 8.12 -2.80 5.17
N ARG A 59 7.00 -2.88 5.90
CA ARG A 59 6.84 -3.78 7.04
C ARG A 59 5.53 -4.55 6.93
N ILE A 60 5.55 -5.81 7.37
CA ILE A 60 4.34 -6.60 7.55
C ILE A 60 3.62 -6.07 8.80
N VAL A 61 2.47 -5.43 8.59
CA VAL A 61 1.62 -4.87 9.65
C VAL A 61 0.50 -5.81 10.06
N HIS A 62 0.13 -6.75 9.18
CA HIS A 62 -0.88 -7.77 9.48
C HIS A 62 -0.60 -9.06 8.71
N ALA A 63 -0.90 -10.20 9.33
CA ALA A 63 -0.81 -11.52 8.71
C ALA A 63 -2.00 -12.37 9.17
N LYS A 64 -2.61 -13.10 8.23
CA LYS A 64 -3.82 -13.88 8.47
C LYS A 64 -3.82 -15.17 7.66
N HIS A 65 -4.25 -16.26 8.29
CA HIS A 65 -4.63 -17.48 7.59
C HIS A 65 -6.13 -17.47 7.35
N GLN A 66 -6.54 -17.69 6.10
CA GLN A 66 -7.93 -17.78 5.69
C GLN A 66 -8.22 -19.18 5.17
N SER A 67 -9.05 -19.94 5.89
CA SER A 67 -9.51 -21.25 5.41
C SER A 67 -10.23 -21.12 4.08
N LYS A 68 -10.00 -22.08 3.18
CA LYS A 68 -10.69 -22.14 1.89
C LYS A 68 -12.16 -22.50 2.09
N SER A 69 -13.03 -21.75 1.41
CA SER A 69 -14.46 -22.05 1.22
C SER A 69 -14.84 -21.94 -0.26
N ASP A 70 -16.09 -22.27 -0.61
CA ASP A 70 -16.58 -22.16 -1.99
C ASP A 70 -16.47 -20.72 -2.53
N LEU A 71 -16.82 -19.75 -1.69
CA LEU A 71 -16.53 -18.33 -1.85
C LEU A 71 -15.64 -17.90 -0.69
N THR A 72 -14.34 -17.71 -0.95
CA THR A 72 -13.38 -17.34 0.09
C THR A 72 -13.32 -15.82 0.19
N VAL A 73 -14.09 -15.26 1.12
CA VAL A 73 -14.12 -13.82 1.42
C VAL A 73 -13.64 -13.59 2.84
N THR A 74 -12.84 -12.56 3.04
CA THR A 74 -12.35 -12.16 4.35
C THR A 74 -12.28 -10.63 4.45
N THR A 75 -12.18 -10.11 5.67
CA THR A 75 -12.03 -8.68 5.92
C THR A 75 -10.66 -8.35 6.47
N ILE A 76 -10.19 -7.15 6.12
CA ILE A 76 -9.02 -6.49 6.71
C ILE A 76 -9.49 -5.14 7.26
N ASP A 77 -9.28 -4.93 8.55
CA ASP A 77 -9.59 -3.65 9.20
C ASP A 77 -8.44 -2.66 8.96
N VAL A 78 -8.78 -1.50 8.40
CA VAL A 78 -7.79 -0.51 7.98
C VAL A 78 -7.42 0.37 9.16
N THR A 79 -6.16 0.29 9.60
CA THR A 79 -5.63 1.05 10.74
C THR A 79 -4.76 2.22 10.29
N SER A 80 -4.43 3.14 11.22
CA SER A 80 -3.52 4.26 10.91
C SER A 80 -2.12 3.79 10.51
N GLU A 81 -1.73 2.56 10.86
CA GLU A 81 -0.46 1.96 10.44
C GLU A 81 -0.43 1.59 8.95
N MET A 82 -1.57 1.64 8.26
CA MET A 82 -1.68 1.35 6.82
C MET A 82 -1.61 2.61 5.95
N LEU A 83 -1.37 3.78 6.54
CA LEU A 83 -1.16 5.03 5.81
C LEU A 83 0.26 5.11 5.21
N PRO A 84 0.43 5.80 4.06
CA PRO A 84 -0.62 6.36 3.19
C PRO A 84 -1.20 5.30 2.23
N SER A 85 -0.51 4.18 2.08
CA SER A 85 -0.96 3.05 1.30
C SER A 85 -0.44 1.73 1.88
N PHE A 86 -1.03 0.62 1.45
CA PHE A 86 -0.62 -0.72 1.83
C PHE A 86 -0.75 -1.71 0.68
N ARG A 87 0.02 -2.79 0.71
CA ARG A 87 -0.11 -3.92 -0.21
C ARG A 87 -0.71 -5.12 0.51
N ILE A 88 -1.62 -5.79 -0.16
CA ILE A 88 -2.10 -7.11 0.24
C ILE A 88 -1.39 -8.11 -0.67
N LEU A 89 -0.72 -9.09 -0.08
CA LEU A 89 -0.19 -10.25 -0.79
C LEU A 89 -0.91 -11.48 -0.24
N ALA A 90 -1.50 -12.28 -1.10
CA ALA A 90 -2.10 -13.55 -0.72
C ALA A 90 -1.45 -14.69 -1.51
N PHE A 91 -1.28 -15.84 -0.89
CA PHE A 91 -0.74 -17.02 -1.55
C PHE A 91 -1.28 -18.31 -0.94
N TYR A 92 -1.18 -19.39 -1.70
CA TYR A 92 -1.36 -20.74 -1.21
C TYR A 92 -0.28 -21.66 -1.79
N LEU A 93 -0.07 -22.79 -1.10
CA LEU A 93 0.90 -23.80 -1.49
C LEU A 93 0.19 -25.11 -1.82
N LEU A 94 0.54 -25.71 -2.96
CA LEU A 94 0.10 -27.07 -3.29
C LEU A 94 1.28 -28.05 -3.11
N PRO A 95 1.10 -29.16 -2.39
CA PRO A 95 2.15 -30.16 -2.24
C PRO A 95 2.43 -30.84 -3.59
N ARG A 96 3.71 -31.12 -3.90
CA ARG A 96 4.13 -31.92 -5.07
C ARG A 96 4.70 -33.30 -4.70
N GLY A 97 5.13 -33.50 -3.46
CA GLY A 97 5.74 -34.73 -2.95
C GLY A 97 6.84 -34.43 -1.92
N THR A 98 7.32 -35.44 -1.20
CA THR A 98 8.36 -35.27 -0.18
C THR A 98 9.69 -34.86 -0.82
N GLY A 99 10.28 -33.75 -0.37
CA GLY A 99 11.57 -33.27 -0.88
C GLY A 99 11.50 -32.50 -2.21
N GLN A 100 10.31 -32.19 -2.72
CA GLN A 100 10.12 -31.31 -3.89
C GLN A 100 9.56 -29.96 -3.47
N ASP A 101 9.91 -28.91 -4.21
CA ASP A 101 9.31 -27.59 -4.01
C ASP A 101 7.79 -27.63 -4.20
N PRO A 102 7.01 -27.04 -3.28
CA PRO A 102 5.56 -26.93 -3.46
C PRO A 102 5.25 -26.01 -4.64
N LYS A 103 4.04 -26.14 -5.20
CA LYS A 103 3.56 -25.10 -6.13
C LYS A 103 3.19 -23.86 -5.35
N LEU A 104 3.90 -22.78 -5.59
CA LEU A 104 3.55 -21.46 -5.09
C LEU A 104 2.64 -20.76 -6.08
N VAL A 105 1.46 -20.36 -5.61
CA VAL A 105 0.54 -19.50 -6.36
C VAL A 105 0.23 -18.31 -5.48
N ALA A 106 0.46 -17.12 -6.03
CA ALA A 106 0.39 -15.87 -5.29
C ALA A 106 -0.17 -14.78 -6.18
N ASP A 107 -0.81 -13.80 -5.54
CA ASP A 107 -1.22 -12.55 -6.15
C ASP A 107 -1.03 -11.41 -5.14
N SER A 108 -0.94 -10.18 -5.63
CA SER A 108 -0.81 -9.01 -4.77
C SER A 108 -1.57 -7.82 -5.35
N VAL A 109 -1.97 -6.90 -4.48
CA VAL A 109 -2.69 -5.68 -4.86
C VAL A 109 -2.26 -4.53 -3.96
N TRP A 110 -2.05 -3.37 -4.56
CA TRP A 110 -1.81 -2.12 -3.86
C TRP A 110 -3.13 -1.39 -3.58
N VAL A 111 -3.30 -0.91 -2.35
CA VAL A 111 -4.49 -0.22 -1.86
C VAL A 111 -4.10 1.15 -1.34
N ASP A 112 -4.76 2.16 -1.88
CA ASP A 112 -4.62 3.55 -1.48
C ASP A 112 -5.44 3.84 -0.22
N VAL A 113 -4.89 4.61 0.72
CA VAL A 113 -5.60 5.06 1.92
C VAL A 113 -5.65 6.57 1.94
N ASN A 114 -6.83 7.13 2.24
CA ASN A 114 -6.97 8.58 2.31
C ASN A 114 -5.99 9.23 3.29
N ASP A 115 -5.11 10.08 2.75
CA ASP A 115 -4.06 10.77 3.48
C ASP A 115 -4.61 11.57 4.66
N ARG A 116 -4.19 11.19 5.87
CA ARG A 116 -4.46 11.93 7.10
C ARG A 116 -3.27 11.84 8.05
N CYS A 117 -3.29 12.63 9.12
CA CYS A 117 -2.36 12.41 10.23
C CYS A 117 -2.69 11.07 10.91
N MET A 118 -1.67 10.32 11.33
CA MET A 118 -1.89 9.09 12.12
C MET A 118 -2.60 9.40 13.44
N GLY A 119 -2.31 10.57 14.01
CA GLY A 119 -2.91 11.12 15.21
C GLY A 119 -3.67 12.44 14.95
N THR A 120 -3.87 13.23 15.99
CA THR A 120 -4.64 14.48 15.93
C THR A 120 -3.79 15.70 16.27
N LEU A 121 -3.92 16.76 15.47
CA LEU A 121 -3.43 18.10 15.82
C LEU A 121 -4.41 19.15 15.31
N LYS A 122 -4.91 20.00 16.21
CA LYS A 122 -5.77 21.14 15.91
C LYS A 122 -5.22 22.36 16.64
N VAL A 123 -5.08 23.46 15.90
CA VAL A 123 -4.67 24.75 16.44
C VAL A 123 -5.77 25.75 16.12
N GLY A 124 -6.21 26.48 17.14
CA GLY A 124 -7.24 27.50 17.01
C GLY A 124 -7.10 28.55 18.09
N LEU A 125 -8.00 29.52 18.09
CA LEU A 125 -8.15 30.44 19.20
C LEU A 125 -9.07 29.80 20.25
N GLU A 126 -8.76 30.00 21.54
CA GLU A 126 -9.59 29.46 22.63
C GLU A 126 -11.03 29.98 22.56
N LYS A 127 -11.17 31.26 22.19
CA LYS A 127 -12.46 31.89 21.90
C LYS A 127 -12.65 31.90 20.38
N GLU A 128 -13.42 30.97 19.84
CA GLU A 128 -13.85 30.97 18.43
C GLU A 128 -14.77 32.17 18.14
N ARG A 129 -14.21 33.36 18.06
CA ARG A 129 -14.91 34.54 17.57
C ARG A 129 -14.75 34.56 16.07
N ARG A 130 -15.67 33.91 15.36
CA ARG A 130 -15.65 33.70 13.90
C ARG A 130 -15.45 34.98 13.07
N PHE A 131 -15.51 36.19 13.64
CA PHE A 131 -15.51 37.46 12.90
C PHE A 131 -14.89 38.68 13.62
N GLN A 132 -13.89 38.52 14.51
CA GLN A 132 -13.19 39.69 15.08
C GLN A 132 -11.81 39.89 14.48
N THR A 133 -11.65 40.96 13.70
CA THR A 133 -10.34 41.50 13.34
C THR A 133 -9.57 41.82 14.61
N LEU A 134 -8.42 41.15 14.79
CA LEU A 134 -7.53 41.40 15.91
C LEU A 134 -6.84 42.75 15.73
N LYS A 135 -6.74 43.53 16.80
CA LYS A 135 -5.97 44.78 16.77
C LYS A 135 -4.47 44.44 16.89
N PRO A 136 -3.58 45.23 16.26
CA PRO A 136 -2.16 45.09 16.52
C PRO A 136 -1.86 45.14 18.03
N ASN A 137 -0.91 44.32 18.48
CA ASN A 137 -0.51 44.21 19.89
C ASN A 137 -1.63 43.75 20.85
N SER A 138 -2.74 43.16 20.35
CA SER A 138 -3.75 42.55 21.21
C SER A 138 -3.31 41.18 21.72
N HIS A 139 -3.60 40.87 22.98
CA HIS A 139 -3.39 39.53 23.54
C HIS A 139 -4.34 38.50 22.91
N VAL A 140 -3.83 37.31 22.60
CA VAL A 140 -4.58 36.20 22.02
C VAL A 140 -4.26 34.90 22.74
N GLU A 141 -5.30 34.13 23.05
CA GLU A 141 -5.18 32.80 23.65
C GLU A 141 -5.26 31.74 22.54
N VAL A 142 -4.15 31.04 22.31
CA VAL A 142 -4.06 29.97 21.30
C VAL A 142 -4.33 28.63 21.99
N LYS A 143 -5.36 27.91 21.52
CA LYS A 143 -5.69 26.56 21.96
C LYS A 143 -5.06 25.54 21.01
N VAL A 144 -4.21 24.69 21.57
CA VAL A 144 -3.61 23.54 20.88
C VAL A 144 -4.24 22.27 21.43
N THR A 145 -4.74 21.41 20.54
CA THR A 145 -5.31 20.11 20.89
C THR A 145 -4.61 19.05 20.06
N GLY A 146 -4.08 18.03 20.71
CA GLY A 146 -3.45 16.91 20.04
C GLY A 146 -3.37 15.69 20.94
N ASP A 147 -2.65 14.67 20.47
CA ASP A 147 -2.51 13.42 21.20
C ASP A 147 -1.71 13.59 22.49
N LYS A 148 -1.94 12.71 23.45
CA LYS A 148 -1.23 12.71 24.73
C LYS A 148 0.28 12.59 24.49
N GLU A 149 1.08 13.35 25.24
CA GLU A 149 2.55 13.35 25.17
C GLU A 149 3.14 13.85 23.83
N ALA A 150 2.33 14.40 22.92
CA ALA A 150 2.82 14.98 21.69
C ALA A 150 3.66 16.24 21.93
N THR A 151 4.81 16.33 21.27
CA THR A 151 5.62 17.57 21.22
C THR A 151 5.17 18.42 20.04
N VAL A 152 4.76 19.67 20.29
CA VAL A 152 4.22 20.56 19.25
C VAL A 152 5.14 21.77 19.06
N GLY A 153 5.67 21.92 17.84
CA GLY A 153 6.37 23.13 17.41
C GLY A 153 5.40 24.14 16.78
N LEU A 154 5.46 25.40 17.19
CA LEU A 154 4.61 26.48 16.67
C LEU A 154 5.47 27.56 15.99
N VAL A 155 4.96 28.10 14.89
CA VAL A 155 5.55 29.26 14.20
C VAL A 155 4.44 30.15 13.66
N ALA A 156 4.59 31.46 13.82
CA ALA A 156 3.71 32.46 13.23
C ALA A 156 4.45 33.16 12.09
N VAL A 157 3.81 33.25 10.92
CA VAL A 157 4.41 33.79 9.70
C VAL A 157 3.42 34.75 9.04
N ASP A 158 3.90 35.88 8.55
CA ASP A 158 3.08 36.80 7.74
C ASP A 158 2.64 36.12 6.44
N LYS A 159 1.34 36.25 6.11
CA LYS A 159 0.76 35.68 4.89
C LYS A 159 1.47 36.16 3.62
N ALA A 160 2.00 37.37 3.59
CA ALA A 160 2.72 37.94 2.45
C ALA A 160 3.94 37.09 2.04
N VAL A 161 4.61 36.42 2.97
CA VAL A 161 5.75 35.53 2.67
C VAL A 161 5.32 34.38 1.75
N TYR A 162 4.15 33.78 2.01
CA TYR A 162 3.64 32.67 1.21
C TYR A 162 2.96 33.11 -0.09
N VAL A 163 2.59 34.39 -0.23
CA VAL A 163 2.16 34.97 -1.52
C VAL A 163 3.34 35.02 -2.49
N LEU A 164 4.55 35.32 -2.00
CA LEU A 164 5.76 35.37 -2.80
C LEU A 164 6.27 33.97 -3.17
N ASN A 165 6.30 33.04 -2.21
CA ASN A 165 6.75 31.67 -2.46
C ASN A 165 6.17 30.67 -1.44
N SER A 166 5.33 29.74 -1.92
CA SER A 166 4.77 28.65 -1.12
C SER A 166 5.41 27.28 -1.38
N LYS A 167 6.41 27.19 -2.28
CA LYS A 167 6.96 25.92 -2.77
C LYS A 167 7.57 25.05 -1.67
N HIS A 168 8.19 25.66 -0.66
CA HIS A 168 8.90 24.93 0.40
C HIS A 168 8.08 24.75 1.69
N LYS A 169 6.77 25.04 1.65
CA LYS A 169 5.89 24.81 2.80
C LYS A 169 5.80 23.30 3.09
N LEU A 170 6.10 22.91 4.33
CA LEU A 170 5.89 21.55 4.82
C LEU A 170 4.38 21.30 5.00
N THR A 171 3.89 20.19 4.48
CA THR A 171 2.49 19.77 4.60
C THR A 171 2.44 18.28 4.89
N GLN A 172 1.34 17.81 5.48
CA GLN A 172 1.14 16.37 5.74
C GLN A 172 1.24 15.55 4.44
N LYS A 173 0.70 16.07 3.34
CA LYS A 173 0.80 15.45 2.02
C LYS A 173 2.25 15.23 1.60
N LYS A 174 3.12 16.24 1.72
CA LYS A 174 4.55 16.09 1.38
C LYS A 174 5.28 15.06 2.24
N VAL A 175 4.88 14.91 3.50
CA VAL A 175 5.43 13.85 4.36
C VAL A 175 5.07 12.49 3.78
N TRP A 176 3.81 12.29 3.37
CA TRP A 176 3.38 11.05 2.75
C TRP A 176 3.97 10.82 1.36
N ASP A 177 4.07 11.86 0.52
CA ASP A 177 4.73 11.78 -0.80
C ASP A 177 6.17 11.24 -0.64
N VAL A 178 6.92 11.76 0.33
CA VAL A 178 8.28 11.27 0.62
C VAL A 178 8.26 9.83 1.13
N VAL A 179 7.34 9.47 2.04
CA VAL A 179 7.23 8.09 2.53
C VAL A 179 6.93 7.09 1.39
N GLU A 180 6.07 7.45 0.45
CA GLU A 180 5.76 6.60 -0.72
C GLU A 180 6.94 6.49 -1.70
N GLU A 181 7.79 7.52 -1.82
CA GLU A 181 9.00 7.46 -2.66
C GLU A 181 10.02 6.41 -2.17
N TYR A 182 10.00 6.07 -0.87
CA TYR A 182 10.90 5.07 -0.28
C TYR A 182 10.30 3.66 -0.19
N ASP A 183 9.07 3.46 -0.67
CA ASP A 183 8.43 2.16 -0.71
C ASP A 183 9.24 1.18 -1.59
N ILE A 184 9.61 0.03 -1.03
CA ILE A 184 10.43 -0.98 -1.71
C ILE A 184 9.63 -1.84 -2.70
N GLY A 185 8.30 -1.75 -2.67
CA GLY A 185 7.44 -2.44 -3.63
C GLY A 185 7.36 -1.69 -4.96
N CYS A 186 7.62 -2.38 -6.06
CA CYS A 186 7.84 -1.74 -7.36
C CYS A 186 6.63 -1.75 -8.29
N THR A 187 5.58 -2.50 -7.95
CA THR A 187 4.40 -2.65 -8.80
C THR A 187 3.12 -2.36 -8.02
N VAL A 188 2.05 -2.11 -8.79
CA VAL A 188 0.68 -1.92 -8.27
C VAL A 188 0.01 -3.23 -7.84
N GLY A 189 0.69 -4.36 -8.01
CA GLY A 189 0.15 -5.69 -7.75
C GLY A 189 0.54 -6.71 -8.82
N SER A 190 0.22 -7.97 -8.52
CA SER A 190 0.55 -9.15 -9.32
C SER A 190 2.06 -9.33 -9.52
N GLY A 191 2.43 -10.12 -10.54
CA GLY A 191 3.82 -10.43 -10.88
C GLY A 191 3.89 -11.40 -12.06
N LYS A 192 5.07 -11.55 -12.65
CA LYS A 192 5.26 -12.50 -13.77
C LYS A 192 5.08 -13.98 -13.36
N ASP A 193 5.29 -14.30 -12.08
CA ASP A 193 5.16 -15.63 -11.48
C ASP A 193 5.03 -15.50 -9.96
N GLY A 194 4.81 -16.62 -9.26
CA GLY A 194 4.62 -16.61 -7.81
C GLY A 194 5.77 -16.01 -7.01
N LEU A 195 7.03 -16.15 -7.44
CA LEU A 195 8.18 -15.55 -6.74
C LEU A 195 8.31 -14.06 -7.06
N ALA A 196 8.01 -13.66 -8.29
CA ALA A 196 7.98 -12.27 -8.69
C ALA A 196 6.93 -11.47 -7.92
N VAL A 197 5.77 -12.06 -7.61
CA VAL A 197 4.75 -11.41 -6.76
C VAL A 197 5.32 -10.99 -5.39
N PHE A 198 6.14 -11.84 -4.76
CA PHE A 198 6.81 -11.50 -3.50
C PHE A 198 7.85 -10.41 -3.71
N LYS A 199 8.73 -10.60 -4.69
CA LYS A 199 9.79 -9.64 -5.00
C LYS A 199 9.24 -8.24 -5.32
N ASP A 200 8.24 -8.18 -6.21
CA ASP A 200 7.63 -6.94 -6.68
C ASP A 200 6.82 -6.25 -5.56
N ALA A 201 6.35 -7.00 -4.56
CA ALA A 201 5.70 -6.47 -3.36
C ALA A 201 6.69 -6.07 -2.25
N GLY A 202 8.00 -6.27 -2.42
CA GLY A 202 9.01 -5.94 -1.43
C GLY A 202 9.31 -7.03 -0.40
N LEU A 203 9.03 -8.29 -0.72
CA LEU A 203 9.28 -9.43 0.18
C LEU A 203 10.29 -10.42 -0.38
N ASP A 204 11.08 -10.96 0.54
CA ASP A 204 11.85 -12.16 0.30
C ASP A 204 11.13 -13.41 0.83
N LEU A 205 11.06 -14.43 -0.02
CA LEU A 205 10.54 -15.75 0.33
C LEU A 205 11.69 -16.74 0.32
N LYS A 206 11.77 -17.57 1.37
CA LYS A 206 12.70 -18.70 1.42
C LYS A 206 12.00 -19.91 2.02
N MET A 207 11.99 -21.01 1.27
CA MET A 207 11.42 -22.28 1.69
C MET A 207 12.51 -23.28 2.05
N SER A 208 12.20 -24.19 2.98
CA SER A 208 13.09 -25.28 3.38
C SER A 208 13.43 -26.24 2.25
N THR A 209 12.59 -26.32 1.22
CA THR A 209 12.80 -27.16 0.03
C THR A 209 13.82 -26.58 -0.96
N GLY A 210 14.22 -25.31 -0.78
CA GLY A 210 15.21 -24.65 -1.63
C GLY A 210 14.64 -23.54 -2.52
N MET A 211 13.32 -23.50 -2.76
CA MET A 211 12.67 -22.39 -3.47
C MET A 211 12.83 -21.06 -2.72
N HIS A 212 13.29 -20.02 -3.43
CA HIS A 212 13.50 -18.69 -2.87
C HIS A 212 13.33 -17.58 -3.91
N THR A 213 13.04 -16.36 -3.46
CA THR A 213 13.08 -15.17 -4.30
C THR A 213 14.52 -14.89 -4.75
N PRO A 214 14.75 -14.44 -6.00
CA PRO A 214 16.07 -13.98 -6.41
C PRO A 214 16.53 -12.81 -5.54
N ALA A 215 17.78 -12.84 -5.10
CA ALA A 215 18.37 -11.76 -4.31
C ALA A 215 18.16 -10.40 -4.99
N SER A 216 17.77 -9.39 -4.22
CA SER A 216 17.72 -8.04 -4.75
C SER A 216 19.14 -7.51 -4.95
N SER A 217 19.40 -6.94 -6.11
CA SER A 217 20.68 -6.29 -6.42
C SER A 217 20.76 -4.86 -5.87
N ASP A 218 19.60 -4.24 -5.62
CA ASP A 218 19.46 -2.86 -5.17
C ASP A 218 18.15 -2.70 -4.37
N TRP A 219 18.05 -1.66 -3.55
CA TRP A 219 16.83 -1.24 -2.86
C TRP A 219 15.89 -0.45 -3.78
N GLN A 220 16.44 0.17 -4.82
CA GLN A 220 15.66 0.97 -5.75
C GLN A 220 14.92 0.11 -6.78
N CYS A 221 13.68 0.49 -7.06
CA CYS A 221 12.90 -0.14 -8.10
C CYS A 221 13.53 0.06 -9.49
N PRO A 222 13.53 -0.97 -10.37
CA PRO A 222 14.09 -0.84 -11.71
C PRO A 222 13.42 0.31 -12.46
N GLN A 223 14.23 1.26 -12.95
CA GLN A 223 13.70 2.35 -13.76
C GLN A 223 13.15 1.78 -15.07
N SER A 224 11.90 2.13 -15.40
CA SER A 224 11.36 1.83 -16.72
C SER A 224 12.19 2.59 -17.77
N PRO A 225 12.58 1.98 -18.90
CA PRO A 225 13.09 2.75 -20.01
C PRO A 225 12.04 3.80 -20.43
N PRO A 226 12.46 5.01 -20.86
CA PRO A 226 11.53 6.05 -21.27
C PRO A 226 10.60 5.49 -22.36
N ALA A 227 9.29 5.63 -22.14
CA ALA A 227 8.28 5.05 -23.01
C ALA A 227 8.43 5.58 -24.45
N SER A 228 8.86 4.74 -25.39
CA SER A 228 8.50 4.96 -26.79
C SER A 228 6.99 4.89 -26.87
N ARG A 229 6.34 5.97 -27.31
CA ARG A 229 4.87 6.12 -27.38
C ARG A 229 4.18 4.85 -27.87
N HIS A 230 3.67 4.05 -26.96
CA HIS A 230 2.49 3.23 -27.18
C HIS A 230 1.60 3.37 -25.95
N ARG A 231 0.40 3.87 -26.23
CA ARG A 231 -0.54 4.42 -25.27
C ARG A 231 -1.51 3.33 -24.82
N HIS A 232 -1.98 3.47 -23.58
CA HIS A 232 -3.09 2.80 -22.90
C HIS A 232 -2.74 1.62 -21.97
N SER A 233 -2.25 1.95 -20.77
CA SER A 233 -2.87 1.55 -19.49
C SER A 233 -2.05 2.15 -18.34
N LEU A 234 -2.72 2.49 -17.23
CA LEU A 234 -2.17 3.11 -16.00
C LEU A 234 -2.02 4.65 -15.99
N LYS A 235 -3.16 5.36 -16.14
CA LYS A 235 -3.26 6.82 -15.87
C LYS A 235 -3.16 7.20 -14.38
N TRP A 236 -3.26 6.25 -13.45
CA TRP A 236 -3.56 6.56 -12.04
C TRP A 236 -2.37 7.09 -11.22
N LEU A 237 -1.17 6.50 -11.34
CA LEU A 237 0.06 6.99 -10.69
C LEU A 237 0.45 8.39 -11.20
N GLU A 238 0.27 8.63 -12.50
CA GLU A 238 0.48 9.96 -13.09
C GLU A 238 -0.53 10.98 -12.58
N THR A 239 -1.78 10.57 -12.33
CA THR A 239 -2.84 11.49 -11.85
C THR A 239 -2.59 11.92 -10.41
N LYS A 240 -2.14 11.03 -9.51
CA LYS A 240 -1.74 11.42 -8.15
C LYS A 240 -0.49 12.31 -8.15
N ARG A 241 0.52 11.97 -8.95
CA ARG A 241 1.76 12.75 -9.09
C ARG A 241 1.52 14.16 -9.67
N ASN A 242 0.59 14.28 -10.63
CA ASN A 242 0.30 15.56 -11.30
C ASN A 242 -0.76 16.40 -10.56
N ALA A 243 -1.57 15.81 -9.67
CA ALA A 243 -2.48 16.55 -8.78
C ALA A 243 -1.76 17.30 -7.64
N GLY A 244 -0.42 17.31 -7.62
CA GLY A 244 0.41 18.07 -6.68
C GLY A 244 1.06 19.33 -7.26
N GLN A 245 0.78 19.71 -8.51
CA GLN A 245 1.35 20.90 -9.17
C GLN A 245 0.37 22.07 -9.35
N SER A 246 -0.78 22.04 -8.69
CA SER A 246 -1.76 23.13 -8.69
C SER A 246 -2.17 23.52 -7.28
#